data_AF-A0A5S4VSZ1-F1
#
_entry.id   AF-A0A5S4VSZ1-F1
#
_cell.length_a   1.000
_cell.length_b   1.000
_cell.length_c   1.000
_cell.angle_alpha   90.00
_cell.angle_beta   90.00
_cell.angle_gamma   90.00
#
_symmetry.space_group_name_H-M   'P 1'
#
loop_
_entity.id
_entity.type
_entity.pdbx_description
1 polymer ?
#
loop_
_entity_poly.entity_id
_entity_poly.type
_entity_poly.pdbx_seq_one_letter_code
_entity_poly.pdbx_strand_id
1 'polypeptide(L)'
;MDMYARLREVNNAMLYKQKFSEKYEKCARTSEKLTKQKNALENEISVLKKEIYYIAIIRKKYADGSVDYETSFTDIEDFNESYYCILKCIGKEVGIATDNPKVLTYACVIRGKEEIEKELLHGNGKQLEYI
;
A
#
# COMPACT_ATOMS: atom_id res chain seq x y z
N MET A 1 56.74 -40.35 -17.97
CA MET A 1 55.89 -39.73 -16.94
C MET A 1 55.37 -40.86 -16.04
N ASP A 2 55.70 -40.84 -14.75
CA ASP A 2 55.38 -41.91 -13.79
C ASP A 2 53.85 -42.03 -13.57
N MET A 3 53.35 -43.26 -13.47
CA MET A 3 51.95 -43.61 -13.25
C MET A 3 51.37 -42.88 -12.03
N TYR A 4 52.15 -42.73 -10.96
CA TYR A 4 51.74 -42.03 -9.74
C TYR A 4 51.54 -40.53 -9.94
N ALA A 5 52.30 -39.90 -10.84
CA ALA A 5 52.14 -38.49 -11.16
C ALA A 5 50.81 -38.24 -11.89
N ARG A 6 50.47 -39.09 -12.86
CA ARG A 6 49.19 -39.02 -13.59
C ARG A 6 47.99 -39.23 -12.67
N LEU A 7 48.09 -40.18 -11.73
CA LEU A 7 47.01 -40.44 -10.77
C LEU A 7 46.77 -39.23 -9.84
N ARG A 8 47.85 -38.55 -9.41
CA ARG A 8 47.77 -37.35 -8.58
C ARG A 8 47.10 -36.18 -9.31
N GLU A 9 47.44 -35.97 -10.58
CA GLU A 9 46.82 -34.94 -11.43
C GLU A 9 45.32 -35.18 -11.62
N VAL A 10 44.92 -36.42 -11.91
CA VAL A 10 43.51 -36.81 -12.06
C VAL A 10 42.73 -36.59 -10.75
N ASN A 11 43.30 -36.97 -9.60
CA ASN A 11 42.68 -36.76 -8.29
C ASN A 11 42.51 -35.28 -7.96
N ASN A 12 43.51 -34.44 -8.25
CA ASN A 12 43.42 -32.99 -8.04
C ASN A 12 42.35 -32.35 -8.92
N ALA A 13 42.25 -32.77 -10.19
CA ALA A 13 41.21 -32.31 -11.11
C ALA A 13 39.81 -32.73 -10.66
N MET A 14 39.66 -33.95 -10.15
CA MET A 14 38.40 -34.45 -9.60
C MET A 14 37.97 -33.68 -8.36
N LEU A 15 38.91 -33.43 -7.43
CA LEU A 15 38.65 -32.64 -6.23
C LEU A 15 38.26 -31.19 -6.56
N TYR A 16 38.91 -30.58 -7.56
CA TYR A 16 38.56 -29.24 -8.02
C TYR A 16 37.12 -29.18 -8.56
N LYS A 17 36.72 -30.17 -9.39
CA LYS A 17 35.36 -30.28 -9.92
C LYS A 17 34.32 -30.48 -8.81
N GLN A 18 34.61 -31.32 -7.81
CA GLN A 18 33.71 -31.52 -6.66
C GLN A 18 33.49 -30.22 -5.87
N LYS A 19 34.57 -29.52 -5.52
CA LYS A 19 34.49 -28.22 -4.81
C LYS A 19 33.69 -27.17 -5.59
N PHE A 20 33.84 -27.16 -6.92
CA PHE A 20 33.07 -26.28 -7.78
C PHE A 20 31.59 -26.66 -7.76
N SER A 21 31.25 -27.93 -7.94
CA SER A 21 29.87 -28.44 -7.87
C SER A 21 29.19 -28.09 -6.55
N GLU A 22 29.86 -28.32 -5.42
CA GLU A 22 29.34 -27.96 -4.09
C GLU A 22 29.07 -26.46 -3.95
N LYS A 23 29.94 -25.62 -4.51
CA LYS A 23 29.76 -24.16 -4.49
C LYS A 23 28.52 -23.75 -5.30
N TYR A 24 28.31 -24.36 -6.46
CA TYR A 24 27.12 -24.09 -7.28
C TYR A 24 25.84 -24.53 -6.57
N GLU A 25 25.84 -25.71 -5.95
CA GLU A 25 24.67 -26.22 -5.26
C GLU A 25 24.30 -25.37 -4.04
N LYS A 26 25.30 -24.91 -3.26
CA LYS A 26 25.08 -23.94 -2.17
C LYS A 26 24.51 -22.62 -2.69
N CYS A 27 25.02 -22.12 -3.81
CA CYS A 27 24.52 -20.91 -4.45
C CYS A 27 23.05 -21.07 -4.88
N ALA A 28 22.72 -22.18 -5.56
CA ALA A 28 21.37 -22.48 -6.01
C ALA A 28 20.36 -22.53 -4.85
N ARG A 29 20.69 -23.25 -3.77
CA ARG A 29 19.87 -23.33 -2.55
C ARG A 29 19.66 -21.96 -1.91
N THR A 30 20.70 -21.13 -1.88
CA THR A 30 20.65 -19.77 -1.33
C THR A 30 19.77 -18.86 -2.18
N SER A 31 19.91 -18.94 -3.51
CA SER A 31 19.08 -18.18 -4.45
C SER A 31 17.61 -18.54 -4.30
N GLU A 32 17.28 -19.84 -4.20
CA GLU A 32 15.89 -20.27 -4.04
C GLU A 32 15.30 -19.77 -2.70
N LYS A 33 16.08 -19.82 -1.62
CA LYS A 33 15.68 -19.28 -0.31
C LYS A 33 15.42 -17.77 -0.38
N LEU A 34 16.31 -17.02 -1.03
CA LEU A 34 16.16 -15.57 -1.20
C LEU A 34 14.93 -15.23 -2.06
N THR A 35 14.65 -16.00 -3.11
CA THR A 35 13.45 -15.81 -3.94
C THR A 35 12.17 -16.01 -3.13
N LYS A 36 12.11 -17.05 -2.28
CA LYS A 36 10.97 -17.28 -1.38
C LYS A 36 10.80 -16.14 -0.38
N GLN A 37 11.89 -15.65 0.21
CA GLN A 37 11.86 -14.51 1.12
C GLN A 37 11.41 -13.22 0.44
N LYS A 38 11.88 -12.96 -0.78
CA LYS A 38 11.46 -11.81 -1.59
C LYS A 38 9.95 -11.83 -1.83
N ASN A 39 9.41 -12.96 -2.29
CA ASN A 39 7.99 -13.07 -2.59
C ASN A 39 7.11 -12.91 -1.34
N ALA A 40 7.56 -13.42 -0.18
CA ALA A 40 6.88 -13.21 1.09
C ALA A 40 6.84 -11.72 1.47
N LEU A 41 7.97 -11.02 1.37
CA LEU A 41 8.05 -9.58 1.64
C LEU A 41 7.21 -8.76 0.66
N GLU A 42 7.19 -9.11 -0.62
CA GLU A 42 6.34 -8.43 -1.62
C GLU A 42 4.85 -8.58 -1.29
N ASN A 43 4.42 -9.74 -0.78
CA ASN A 43 3.04 -9.95 -0.32
C ASN A 43 2.73 -9.13 0.93
N GLU A 44 3.63 -9.11 1.93
CA GLU A 44 3.46 -8.27 3.13
C GLU A 44 3.36 -6.79 2.78
N ILE A 45 4.23 -6.31 1.88
CA ILE A 45 4.17 -4.94 1.36
C ILE A 45 2.85 -4.67 0.64
N SER A 46 2.32 -5.64 -0.11
CA SER A 46 1.03 -5.50 -0.79
C SER A 46 -0.12 -5.30 0.20
N VAL A 47 -0.15 -6.08 1.29
CA VAL A 47 -1.15 -5.95 2.35
C VAL A 47 -1.02 -4.61 3.06
N LEU A 48 0.18 -4.26 3.51
CA LEU A 48 0.44 -2.98 4.20
C LEU A 48 0.10 -1.76 3.32
N LYS A 49 0.35 -1.85 2.00
CA LYS A 49 -0.06 -0.80 1.06
C LYS A 49 -1.56 -0.63 0.99
N LYS A 50 -2.35 -1.70 1.06
CA LYS A 50 -3.82 -1.62 1.10
C LYS A 50 -4.30 -0.94 2.38
N GLU A 51 -3.69 -1.30 3.52
CA GLU A 51 -4.00 -0.68 4.82
C GLU A 51 -3.64 0.82 4.86
N ILE A 52 -2.48 1.20 4.33
CA ILE A 52 -2.05 2.62 4.26
C ILE A 52 -2.89 3.41 3.24
N TYR A 53 -3.25 2.80 2.10
CA TYR A 53 -4.06 3.43 1.06
C TYR A 53 -5.45 3.85 1.57
N TYR A 54 -5.88 3.22 2.66
CA TYR A 54 -7.17 3.46 3.28
C TYR A 54 -7.18 4.65 4.27
N ILE A 55 -6.04 5.26 4.54
CA ILE A 55 -6.00 6.49 5.33
C ILE A 55 -6.59 7.64 4.48
N ALA A 56 -7.90 7.85 4.62
CA ALA A 56 -8.67 8.82 3.86
C ALA A 56 -9.75 9.48 4.74
N ILE A 57 -10.08 10.73 4.44
CA ILE A 57 -11.25 11.43 4.98
C ILE A 57 -12.04 12.05 3.83
N ILE A 58 -13.34 12.25 4.03
CA ILE A 58 -14.19 13.02 3.10
C ILE A 58 -14.47 14.37 3.73
N ARG A 59 -14.03 15.44 3.09
CA ARG A 59 -14.33 16.82 3.48
C ARG A 59 -15.66 17.24 2.88
N LYS A 60 -16.56 17.76 3.70
CA LYS A 60 -17.89 18.27 3.34
C LYS A 60 -17.93 19.77 3.60
N LYS A 61 -18.37 20.56 2.62
CA LYS A 61 -18.63 22.00 2.79
C LYS A 61 -20.11 22.28 2.61
N TYR A 62 -20.65 23.15 3.45
CA TYR A 62 -22.06 23.52 3.43
C TYR A 62 -22.27 24.97 2.96
N ALA A 63 -23.51 25.32 2.65
CA ALA A 63 -23.88 26.66 2.16
C ALA A 63 -23.64 27.77 3.18
N ASP A 64 -23.72 27.46 4.48
CA ASP A 64 -23.40 28.38 5.58
C ASP A 64 -21.89 28.62 5.75
N GLY A 65 -21.04 27.99 4.93
CA GLY A 65 -19.60 28.08 4.98
C GLY A 65 -18.94 27.10 5.96
N SER A 66 -19.73 26.35 6.75
CA SER A 66 -19.19 25.35 7.66
C SER A 66 -18.57 24.17 6.90
N VAL A 67 -17.63 23.50 7.57
CA VAL A 67 -16.91 22.33 7.07
C VAL A 67 -17.03 21.21 8.10
N ASP A 68 -17.26 20.01 7.59
CA ASP A 68 -17.32 18.78 8.38
C ASP A 68 -16.52 17.68 7.67
N TYR A 69 -16.14 16.63 8.41
CA TYR A 69 -15.35 15.53 7.88
C TYR A 69 -16.03 14.20 8.18
N GLU A 70 -16.14 13.34 7.17
CA GLU A 70 -16.45 11.94 7.40
C GLU A 70 -15.14 11.16 7.51
N THR A 71 -15.04 10.38 8.59
CA THR A 71 -13.86 9.58 8.94
C THR A 71 -14.22 8.15 9.33
N SER A 72 -15.52 7.84 9.41
CA SER A 72 -16.00 6.55 9.90
C SER A 72 -16.18 5.59 8.72
N PHE A 73 -15.11 4.87 8.39
CA PHE A 73 -15.14 3.91 7.30
C PHE A 73 -14.44 2.62 7.73
N THR A 74 -14.98 1.46 7.38
CA THR A 74 -14.40 0.13 7.72
C THR A 74 -13.41 -0.41 6.69
N ASP A 75 -13.75 -0.33 5.41
CA ASP A 75 -12.92 -0.72 4.27
C ASP A 75 -13.13 0.17 3.03
N ILE A 76 -12.37 -0.09 1.97
CA ILE A 76 -12.39 0.74 0.76
C ILE A 76 -13.77 0.73 0.08
N GLU A 77 -14.51 -0.37 0.17
CA GLU A 77 -15.86 -0.48 -0.34
C GLU A 77 -16.82 0.44 0.43
N ASP A 78 -16.81 0.40 1.77
CA ASP A 78 -17.60 1.28 2.64
C ASP A 78 -17.27 2.76 2.40
N PHE A 79 -15.98 3.09 2.27
CA PHE A 79 -15.55 4.44 1.89
C PHE A 79 -16.13 4.89 0.55
N ASN A 80 -16.04 4.04 -0.48
CA ASN A 80 -16.51 4.38 -1.83
C ASN A 80 -18.02 4.57 -1.87
N GLU A 81 -18.78 3.69 -1.19
CA GLU A 81 -20.23 3.79 -1.08
C GLU A 81 -20.63 5.07 -0.35
N SER A 82 -19.98 5.36 0.78
CA SER A 82 -20.19 6.58 1.54
C SER A 82 -19.90 7.84 0.72
N TYR A 83 -18.78 7.89 -0.01
CA TYR A 83 -18.44 9.03 -0.85
C TYR A 83 -19.44 9.23 -1.98
N TYR A 84 -19.85 8.15 -2.65
CA TYR A 84 -20.87 8.22 -3.70
C TYR A 84 -22.20 8.75 -3.18
N CYS A 85 -22.66 8.27 -2.02
CA CYS A 85 -23.88 8.75 -1.38
C CYS A 85 -23.79 10.24 -1.03
N ILE A 86 -22.66 10.70 -0.47
CA ILE A 86 -22.42 12.11 -0.15
C ILE A 86 -22.46 12.97 -1.42
N LEU A 87 -21.83 12.54 -2.52
CA LEU A 87 -21.87 13.26 -3.79
C LEU A 87 -23.31 13.45 -4.30
N LYS A 88 -24.19 12.45 -4.13
CA LYS A 88 -25.61 12.54 -4.51
C LYS A 88 -26.43 13.51 -3.65
N CYS A 89 -25.88 13.95 -2.52
CA CYS A 89 -26.48 14.92 -1.61
C CYS A 89 -26.05 16.36 -1.90
N ILE A 90 -25.07 16.59 -2.79
CA ILE A 90 -24.66 17.96 -3.16
C ILE A 90 -25.87 18.70 -3.76
N GLY A 91 -26.09 19.93 -3.30
CA GLY A 91 -27.22 20.79 -3.63
C GLY A 91 -28.50 20.49 -2.85
N LYS A 92 -28.49 19.50 -1.94
CA LYS A 92 -29.65 19.13 -1.12
C LYS A 92 -29.44 19.50 0.35
N GLU A 93 -30.55 19.70 1.04
CA GLU A 93 -30.58 19.82 2.50
C GLU A 93 -30.35 18.45 3.14
N VAL A 94 -29.38 18.39 4.05
CA VAL A 94 -28.96 17.19 4.79
C VAL A 94 -29.03 17.46 6.29
N GLY A 95 -28.97 16.41 7.11
CA GLY A 95 -29.13 16.56 8.56
C GLY A 95 -30.56 16.92 8.98
N ILE A 96 -31.55 16.61 8.14
CA ILE A 96 -32.98 16.94 8.35
C ILE A 96 -33.60 16.31 9.61
N ALA A 97 -32.95 15.28 10.15
CA ALA A 97 -33.34 14.64 11.41
C ALA A 97 -32.66 15.28 12.64
N THR A 98 -32.02 16.44 12.47
CA THR A 98 -31.35 17.21 13.52
C THR A 98 -31.96 18.61 13.60
N ASP A 99 -31.69 19.33 14.68
CA ASP A 99 -32.15 20.73 14.84
C ASP A 99 -31.39 21.73 13.94
N ASN A 100 -30.43 21.26 13.13
CA ASN A 100 -29.57 22.11 12.31
C ASN A 100 -29.37 21.54 10.88
N PRO A 101 -30.43 21.48 10.06
CA PRO A 101 -30.32 21.07 8.67
C PRO A 101 -29.45 22.05 7.86
N LYS A 102 -28.69 21.53 6.90
CA LYS A 102 -27.76 22.33 6.08
C LYS A 102 -27.75 21.87 4.63
N VAL A 103 -27.54 22.79 3.70
CA VAL A 103 -27.35 22.43 2.29
C VAL A 103 -25.89 22.06 2.04
N LEU A 104 -25.62 20.83 1.59
CA LEU A 104 -24.29 20.39 1.19
C LEU A 104 -23.92 21.01 -0.16
N THR A 105 -22.77 21.68 -0.25
CA THR A 105 -22.34 22.39 -1.47
C THR A 105 -21.12 21.79 -2.15
N TYR A 106 -20.28 21.07 -1.39
CA TYR A 106 -19.08 20.45 -1.94
C TYR A 106 -18.66 19.25 -1.10
N ALA A 107 -18.09 18.24 -1.76
CA ALA A 107 -17.45 17.12 -1.09
C ALA A 107 -16.22 16.65 -1.86
N CYS A 108 -15.10 16.44 -1.17
CA CYS A 108 -13.86 15.93 -1.76
C CYS A 108 -13.18 14.93 -0.84
N VAL A 109 -12.31 14.11 -1.43
CA VAL A 109 -11.51 13.12 -0.72
C VAL A 109 -10.14 13.71 -0.40
N ILE A 110 -9.63 13.45 0.79
CA ILE A 110 -8.24 13.73 1.17
C ILE A 110 -7.62 12.42 1.60
N ARG A 111 -6.49 12.05 0.98
CA ARG A 111 -5.85 10.73 1.16
C ARG A 111 -4.41 10.87 1.59
N GLY A 112 -3.99 9.94 2.44
CA GLY A 112 -2.67 9.87 3.01
C GLY A 112 -2.55 10.74 4.25
N LYS A 113 -1.84 10.21 5.25
CA LYS A 113 -1.61 10.85 6.54
C LYS A 113 -1.15 12.31 6.40
N GLU A 114 -0.16 12.56 5.55
CA GLU A 114 0.44 13.89 5.38
C GLU A 114 -0.57 14.92 4.86
N GLU A 115 -1.41 14.55 3.90
CA GLU A 115 -2.40 15.46 3.32
C GLU A 115 -3.57 15.71 4.27
N ILE A 116 -3.95 14.69 5.04
CA ILE A 116 -4.93 14.83 6.11
C ILE A 116 -4.41 15.77 7.21
N GLU A 117 -3.17 15.60 7.67
CA GLU A 117 -2.57 16.48 8.66
C GLU A 117 -2.49 17.92 8.14
N LYS A 118 -2.12 18.13 6.87
CA LYS A 118 -2.13 19.45 6.25
C LYS A 118 -3.52 20.08 6.23
N GLU A 119 -4.57 19.33 5.88
CA GLU A 119 -5.94 19.85 5.92
C GLU A 119 -6.36 20.22 7.34
N LEU A 120 -6.16 19.32 8.30
CA LEU A 120 -6.67 19.52 9.65
C LEU A 120 -5.93 20.63 10.40
N LEU A 121 -4.65 20.85 10.09
CA LEU A 121 -3.82 21.88 10.75
C LEU A 121 -3.83 23.22 10.00
N HIS A 122 -3.92 23.20 8.67
CA HIS A 122 -3.68 24.39 7.84
C HIS A 122 -4.78 24.66 6.80
N GLY A 123 -5.76 23.77 6.62
CA GLY A 123 -6.87 23.92 5.68
C GLY A 123 -6.47 23.86 4.20
N ASN A 124 -5.33 23.23 3.88
CA ASN A 124 -4.76 23.22 2.54
C ASN A 124 -4.30 21.81 2.09
N GLY A 125 -4.91 20.75 2.63
CA GLY A 125 -4.60 19.40 2.21
C GLY A 125 -5.00 19.16 0.76
N LYS A 126 -4.27 18.29 0.04
CA LYS A 126 -4.59 18.00 -1.35
C LYS A 126 -5.96 17.32 -1.47
N GLN A 127 -6.88 18.04 -2.08
CA GLN A 127 -8.25 17.59 -2.36
C GLN A 127 -8.27 16.79 -3.66
N LEU A 128 -8.90 15.63 -3.62
CA LEU A 128 -9.08 14.73 -4.75
C LEU A 128 -10.58 14.65 -5.06
N GLU A 129 -10.91 14.84 -6.32
CA GLU A 129 -12.23 14.55 -6.87
C GLU A 129 -12.15 13.18 -7.53
N TYR A 130 -12.79 12.18 -6.92
CA TYR A 130 -12.94 10.87 -7.56
C TYR A 130 -14.00 11.01 -8.66
N ILE A 131 -13.60 10.77 -9.91
CA ILE A 131 -14.52 10.62 -11.06
C ILE A 131 -15.05 9.19 -11.07
#